data_AF-A0A1G7MJW2-F1
#
_entry.id   AF-A0A1G7MJW2-F1
#
_cell.length_a   1.000
_cell.length_b   1.000
_cell.length_c   1.000
_cell.angle_alpha   90.00
_cell.angle_beta   90.00
_cell.angle_gamma   90.00
#
_symmetry.space_group_name_H-M   'P 1'
#
loop_
_entity.id
_entity.type
_entity.pdbx_description
1 polymer ?
#
loop_
_entity_poly.entity_id
_entity_poly.type
_entity_poly.pdbx_seq_one_letter_code
_entity_poly.pdbx_strand_id
1 'polypeptide(L)'
;MMRLRQLDLELFGGFSGQSFDFGAPRGDGEPDFHVIIGRNEAGKTTTMEGFLRLLYGFPHREPYDFLHQRKNLRVSGVLDIDGTEMAFTRLPNREPSLRDARGAEVPNSALQAHLGGLSEEDYRNLFCLDDATIERGGEEITRAKGDIGRLLFSAAAGISDLSEVLDRVRAEADGLYRKRASTTRLASLKKDHAEVERQIRELDISAAQYRKLKQAADEADAEEKRALEHRRGLFAAKAQLEARGKAVPLLGEIDALGARLVPFAAWPARLDIDPETLVRMSDVSIAACRASTLFTLRDS
;
A
#
# COMPACT_ATOMS: atom_id res chain seq x y z
N MET A 1 32.51 9.84 -37.81
CA MET A 1 31.60 10.82 -38.44
C MET A 1 31.30 10.36 -39.86
N MET A 2 30.04 10.51 -40.31
CA MET A 2 29.60 10.11 -41.64
C MET A 2 29.25 11.37 -42.46
N ARG A 3 29.76 11.48 -43.69
CA ARG A 3 29.51 12.60 -44.61
C ARG A 3 29.23 12.09 -46.02
N LEU A 4 28.24 12.67 -46.68
CA LEU A 4 27.97 12.40 -48.10
C LEU A 4 28.99 13.14 -48.98
N ARG A 5 29.78 12.39 -49.75
CA ARG A 5 30.71 12.94 -50.74
C ARG A 5 30.08 13.03 -52.12
N GLN A 6 29.38 11.98 -52.54
CA GLN A 6 28.73 11.92 -53.86
C GLN A 6 27.43 11.13 -53.77
N LEU A 7 26.41 11.56 -54.50
CA LEU A 7 25.14 10.86 -54.66
C LEU A 7 24.84 10.66 -56.15
N ASP A 8 24.56 9.41 -56.53
CA ASP A 8 24.33 8.98 -57.89
C ASP A 8 22.93 8.36 -58.03
N LEU A 9 22.05 9.06 -58.73
CA LEU A 9 20.70 8.62 -59.08
C LEU A 9 20.75 7.96 -60.45
N GLU A 10 21.31 6.74 -60.49
CA GLU A 10 21.53 5.97 -61.72
C GLU A 10 20.19 5.66 -62.42
N LEU A 11 19.24 5.05 -61.69
CA LEU A 11 17.90 4.74 -62.19
C LEU A 11 16.91 4.98 -61.04
N PHE A 12 16.40 6.21 -60.89
CA PHE A 12 15.51 6.55 -59.77
C PHE A 12 14.59 7.73 -60.07
N GLY A 13 13.29 7.58 -59.84
CA GLY A 13 12.31 8.63 -60.12
C GLY A 13 12.37 9.05 -61.60
N GLY A 14 12.57 10.35 -61.84
CA GLY A 14 12.76 10.90 -63.19
C GLY A 14 14.21 10.93 -63.67
N PHE A 15 15.17 10.47 -62.87
CA PHE A 15 16.59 10.52 -63.19
C PHE A 15 17.07 9.25 -63.89
N SER A 16 17.99 9.43 -64.84
CA SER A 16 18.64 8.36 -65.62
C SER A 16 20.14 8.64 -65.71
N GLY A 17 20.83 8.55 -64.56
CA GLY A 17 22.28 8.79 -64.47
C GLY A 17 22.66 10.19 -63.98
N GLN A 18 21.89 10.78 -63.06
CA GLN A 18 22.24 12.08 -62.48
C GLN A 18 23.20 11.89 -61.29
N SER A 19 24.30 12.63 -61.28
CA SER A 19 25.28 12.64 -60.18
C SER A 19 25.33 14.01 -59.49
N PHE A 20 25.53 14.00 -58.18
CA PHE A 20 25.75 15.17 -57.33
C PHE A 20 27.05 14.96 -56.53
N ASP A 21 28.08 15.74 -56.85
CA ASP A 21 29.36 15.74 -56.13
C ASP A 21 29.39 16.90 -55.11
N PHE A 22 29.61 16.56 -53.85
CA PHE A 22 29.72 17.48 -52.70
C PHE A 22 31.17 17.72 -52.28
N GLY A 23 32.14 17.23 -53.06
CA GLY A 23 33.57 17.43 -52.86
C GLY A 23 34.15 16.70 -51.65
N ALA A 24 35.45 16.88 -51.40
CA ALA A 24 36.15 16.33 -50.24
C ALA A 24 35.73 17.05 -48.93
N PRO A 25 35.95 16.42 -47.76
CA PRO A 25 35.77 17.08 -46.47
C PRO A 25 36.53 18.41 -46.42
N ARG A 26 35.86 19.44 -45.88
CA ARG A 26 36.46 20.76 -45.63
C ARG A 26 37.33 20.68 -44.37
N GLY A 27 38.32 21.58 -44.25
CA GLY A 27 39.21 21.62 -43.09
C GLY A 27 38.46 21.99 -41.80
N ASP A 28 39.05 21.67 -40.64
CA ASP A 28 38.47 22.00 -39.34
C ASP A 28 38.15 23.51 -39.23
N GLY A 29 36.90 23.83 -38.92
CA GLY A 29 36.43 25.21 -38.78
C GLY A 29 35.92 25.86 -40.08
N GLU A 30 36.00 25.18 -41.22
CA GLU A 30 35.37 25.64 -42.46
C GLU A 30 33.93 25.13 -42.57
N PRO A 31 32.98 25.97 -43.05
CA PRO A 31 31.60 25.55 -43.24
C PRO A 31 31.48 24.55 -44.39
N ASP A 32 30.87 23.39 -44.10
CA ASP A 32 30.53 22.36 -45.09
C ASP A 32 29.04 22.41 -45.39
N PHE A 33 28.66 23.34 -46.27
CA PHE A 33 27.29 23.65 -46.62
C PHE A 33 27.09 23.62 -48.13
N HIS A 34 26.07 22.89 -48.58
CA HIS A 34 25.77 22.68 -50.00
C HIS A 34 24.32 23.07 -50.29
N VAL A 35 24.09 23.73 -51.44
CA VAL A 35 22.75 24.13 -51.88
C VAL A 35 22.47 23.53 -53.25
N ILE A 36 21.42 22.74 -53.36
CA ILE A 36 20.92 22.21 -54.64
C ILE A 36 19.81 23.13 -55.13
N ILE A 37 20.10 23.90 -56.19
CA ILE A 37 19.15 24.86 -56.77
C ILE A 37 18.56 24.28 -58.06
N GLY A 38 17.24 24.35 -58.20
CA GLY A 38 16.55 23.95 -59.41
C GLY A 38 15.13 24.52 -59.45
N ARG A 39 14.55 24.57 -60.66
CA ARG A 39 13.15 24.97 -60.85
C ARG A 39 12.20 24.03 -60.09
N ASN A 40 10.93 24.42 -59.95
CA ASN A 40 9.90 23.47 -59.52
C ASN A 40 9.92 22.25 -60.45
N GLU A 41 9.69 21.06 -59.88
CA GLU A 41 9.74 19.77 -60.59
C GLU A 41 11.12 19.33 -61.12
N ALA A 42 12.20 20.09 -60.85
CA ALA A 42 13.56 19.69 -61.22
C ALA A 42 14.10 18.47 -60.45
N GLY A 43 13.28 17.85 -59.59
CA GLY A 43 13.63 16.64 -58.86
C GLY A 43 14.30 16.86 -57.50
N LYS A 44 14.23 18.05 -56.88
CA LYS A 44 14.83 18.32 -55.56
C LYS A 44 14.35 17.34 -54.47
N THR A 45 13.04 17.15 -54.37
CA THR A 45 12.43 16.17 -53.44
C THR A 45 12.85 14.74 -53.81
N THR A 46 12.88 14.43 -55.11
CA THR A 46 13.36 13.13 -55.62
C THR A 46 14.82 12.87 -55.24
N THR A 47 15.69 13.88 -55.22
CA THR A 47 17.08 13.74 -54.79
C THR A 47 17.18 13.38 -53.30
N MET A 48 16.40 14.06 -52.45
CA MET A 48 16.32 13.73 -51.02
C MET A 48 15.83 12.30 -50.80
N GLU A 49 14.78 11.89 -51.51
CA GLU A 49 14.24 10.53 -51.42
C GLU A 49 15.24 9.48 -51.89
N GLY A 50 15.99 9.76 -52.96
CA GLY A 50 17.07 8.91 -53.44
C GLY A 50 18.15 8.72 -52.38
N PHE A 51 18.57 9.80 -51.72
CA PHE A 51 19.52 9.71 -50.60
C PHE A 51 18.99 8.84 -49.46
N LEU A 52 17.71 8.96 -49.10
CA LEU A 52 17.11 8.09 -48.09
C LEU A 52 17.04 6.63 -48.54
N ARG A 53 16.85 6.35 -49.84
CA ARG A 53 16.94 4.97 -50.37
C ARG A 53 18.35 4.43 -50.25
N LEU A 54 19.38 5.24 -50.45
CA LEU A 54 20.77 4.82 -50.22
C LEU A 54 20.97 4.36 -48.77
N LEU A 55 20.49 5.15 -47.79
CA LEU A 55 20.65 4.88 -46.36
C LEU A 55 19.81 3.71 -45.84
N TYR A 56 18.51 3.72 -46.13
CA TYR A 56 17.50 2.84 -45.51
C TYR A 56 16.98 1.73 -46.43
N GLY A 57 17.28 1.82 -47.73
CA GLY A 57 16.78 0.89 -48.73
C GLY A 57 15.44 1.31 -49.32
N PHE A 58 14.90 0.47 -50.20
CA PHE A 58 13.68 0.75 -50.94
C PHE A 58 12.45 0.17 -50.25
N PRO A 59 11.38 0.96 -50.00
CA PRO A 59 10.12 0.44 -49.47
C PRO A 59 9.47 -0.58 -50.42
N HIS A 60 8.57 -1.41 -49.90
CA HIS A 60 7.90 -2.44 -50.69
C HIS A 60 7.07 -1.86 -51.85
N ARG A 61 6.39 -0.74 -51.59
CA ARG A 61 5.73 0.09 -52.60
C ARG A 61 6.57 1.35 -52.77
N GLU A 62 7.15 1.53 -53.96
CA GLU A 62 8.05 2.65 -54.24
C GLU A 62 7.35 3.67 -55.13
N PRO A 63 6.99 4.87 -54.63
CA PRO A 63 6.34 5.90 -55.43
C PRO A 63 7.25 6.46 -56.55
N TYR A 64 8.56 6.26 -56.49
CA TYR A 64 9.52 6.76 -57.47
C TYR A 64 9.90 5.73 -58.57
N ASP A 65 9.06 4.73 -58.83
CA ASP A 65 9.25 3.71 -59.89
C ASP A 65 8.52 4.02 -61.22
N PHE A 66 8.07 5.27 -61.40
CA PHE A 66 7.24 5.69 -62.54
C PHE A 66 7.95 5.72 -63.90
N LEU A 67 9.26 6.01 -63.96
CA LEU A 67 10.04 5.96 -65.21
C LEU A 67 10.76 4.62 -65.38
N HIS A 68 11.30 4.09 -64.27
CA HIS A 68 12.10 2.87 -64.24
C HIS A 68 11.39 1.81 -63.40
N GLN A 69 11.18 0.61 -63.97
CA GLN A 69 10.56 -0.49 -63.23
C GLN A 69 11.28 -0.73 -61.91
N ARG A 70 10.53 -0.98 -60.83
CA ARG A 70 11.07 -1.16 -59.48
C ARG A 70 12.35 -2.01 -59.44
N LYS A 71 12.39 -3.17 -60.08
CA LYS A 71 13.55 -4.10 -60.07
C LYS A 71 14.84 -3.51 -60.66
N ASN A 72 14.74 -2.47 -61.46
CA ASN A 72 15.85 -1.79 -62.10
C ASN A 72 16.32 -0.57 -61.31
N LEU A 73 15.59 -0.15 -60.27
CA LEU A 73 15.95 1.03 -59.51
C LEU A 73 17.34 0.86 -58.90
N ARG A 74 18.08 1.96 -58.86
CA ARG A 74 19.45 1.96 -58.39
C ARG A 74 19.84 3.36 -57.95
N VAL A 75 20.30 3.44 -56.71
CA VAL A 75 20.92 4.62 -56.14
C VAL A 75 22.27 4.22 -55.59
N SER A 76 23.31 4.97 -55.90
CA SER A 76 24.63 4.78 -55.36
C SER A 76 25.15 6.08 -54.76
N GLY A 77 26.24 5.99 -54.00
CA GLY A 77 26.89 7.16 -53.45
C GLY A 77 28.19 6.81 -52.77
N VAL A 78 29.01 7.83 -52.57
CA VAL A 78 30.26 7.74 -51.82
C VAL A 78 30.06 8.45 -50.48
N LEU A 79 30.29 7.72 -49.41
CA LEU A 79 30.23 8.22 -48.05
C LEU A 79 31.65 8.25 -47.48
N ASP A 80 32.02 9.36 -46.86
CA ASP A 80 33.18 9.40 -45.98
C ASP A 80 32.71 8.93 -44.59
N ILE A 81 33.26 7.81 -44.14
CA ILE A 81 32.97 7.21 -42.84
C ILE A 81 34.29 7.10 -42.09
N ASP A 82 34.42 7.89 -41.02
CA ASP A 82 35.61 7.92 -40.16
C ASP A 82 36.92 8.16 -40.95
N GLY A 83 36.86 9.02 -41.98
CA GLY A 83 37.99 9.38 -42.84
C GLY A 83 38.26 8.37 -43.96
N THR A 84 37.41 7.36 -44.12
CA THR A 84 37.51 6.35 -45.18
C THR A 84 36.39 6.53 -46.19
N GLU A 85 36.75 6.67 -47.46
CA GLU A 85 35.76 6.72 -48.55
C GLU A 85 35.21 5.32 -48.84
N MET A 86 33.89 5.20 -48.75
CA MET A 86 33.18 3.95 -48.99
C MET A 86 32.10 4.20 -50.04
N ALA A 87 32.21 3.51 -51.18
CA ALA A 87 31.20 3.53 -52.22
C ALA A 87 30.15 2.44 -51.96
N PHE A 88 28.89 2.83 -52.05
CA PHE A 88 27.74 1.97 -51.82
C PHE A 88 26.76 2.06 -52.98
N THR A 89 26.20 0.92 -53.39
CA THR A 89 25.07 0.87 -54.32
C THR A 89 23.92 0.15 -53.66
N ARG A 90 22.75 0.79 -53.61
CA ARG A 90 21.50 0.21 -53.12
C ARG A 90 20.67 -0.33 -54.28
N LEU A 91 20.21 -1.56 -54.13
CA LEU A 91 19.27 -2.22 -55.04
C LEU A 91 17.93 -2.52 -54.34
N PRO A 92 16.81 -2.58 -55.07
CA PRO A 92 15.44 -2.80 -54.56
C PRO A 92 15.14 -4.29 -54.25
N ASN A 93 16.18 -5.08 -54.03
CA ASN A 93 16.14 -6.53 -53.85
C ASN A 93 15.85 -6.90 -52.38
N ARG A 94 15.55 -8.19 -52.13
CA ARG A 94 15.53 -8.71 -50.75
C ARG A 94 16.94 -8.62 -50.14
N GLU A 95 17.00 -8.46 -48.82
CA GLU A 95 18.26 -8.30 -48.11
C GLU A 95 19.23 -9.47 -48.37
N PRO A 96 20.54 -9.19 -48.52
CA PRO A 96 21.18 -7.87 -48.45
C PRO A 96 20.98 -7.02 -49.73
N SER A 97 20.55 -5.77 -49.54
CA SER A 97 20.24 -4.84 -50.64
C SER A 97 21.39 -3.89 -50.97
N LEU A 98 22.45 -3.88 -50.16
CA LEU A 98 23.63 -3.03 -50.32
C LEU A 98 24.74 -3.77 -51.04
N ARG A 99 25.46 -3.04 -51.90
CA ARG A 99 26.66 -3.49 -52.58
C ARG A 99 27.81 -2.53 -52.30
N ASP A 100 29.03 -3.06 -52.18
CA ASP A 100 30.25 -2.25 -52.11
C ASP A 100 30.75 -1.84 -53.51
N ALA A 101 31.88 -1.14 -53.55
CA ALA A 101 32.55 -0.72 -54.78
C ALA A 101 32.90 -1.87 -55.75
N ARG A 102 33.00 -3.11 -55.26
CA ARG A 102 33.32 -4.31 -56.06
C ARG A 102 32.06 -5.07 -56.46
N GLY A 103 30.88 -4.62 -56.06
CA GLY A 103 29.61 -5.29 -56.28
C GLY A 103 29.32 -6.45 -55.31
N ALA A 104 30.13 -6.62 -54.26
CA ALA A 104 29.91 -7.64 -53.24
C ALA A 104 28.77 -7.23 -52.28
N GLU A 105 28.06 -8.21 -51.74
CA GLU A 105 26.96 -7.97 -50.79
C GLU A 105 27.47 -7.46 -49.45
N VAL A 106 26.89 -6.36 -48.98
CA VAL A 106 27.17 -5.79 -47.67
C VAL A 106 25.90 -5.87 -46.81
N PRO A 107 25.98 -6.26 -45.53
CA PRO A 107 24.82 -6.23 -44.65
C PRO A 107 24.32 -4.79 -44.46
N ASN A 108 23.01 -4.61 -44.40
CA ASN A 108 22.40 -3.30 -44.19
C ASN A 108 22.84 -2.65 -42.87
N SER A 109 23.21 -3.46 -41.87
CA SER A 109 23.77 -3.02 -40.60
C SER A 109 25.06 -2.20 -40.75
N ALA A 110 25.79 -2.34 -41.86
CA ALA A 110 27.01 -1.59 -42.12
C ALA A 110 26.76 -0.07 -42.14
N LEU A 111 25.65 0.39 -42.74
CA LEU A 111 25.28 1.81 -42.66
C LEU A 111 24.55 2.16 -41.37
N GLN A 112 23.68 1.27 -40.88
CA GLN A 112 22.87 1.53 -39.68
C GLN A 112 23.72 1.78 -38.42
N ALA A 113 24.90 1.14 -38.31
CA ALA A 113 25.85 1.39 -37.23
C ALA A 113 26.31 2.85 -37.17
N HIS A 114 26.50 3.49 -38.34
CA HIS A 114 26.93 4.89 -38.43
C HIS A 114 25.77 5.90 -38.30
N LEU A 115 24.53 5.43 -38.48
CA LEU A 115 23.31 6.22 -38.29
C LEU A 115 22.80 6.22 -36.84
N GLY A 116 23.53 5.60 -35.91
CA GLY A 116 23.17 5.55 -34.49
C GLY A 116 21.89 4.75 -34.20
N GLY A 117 21.48 3.87 -35.11
CA GLY A 117 20.25 3.08 -34.98
C GLY A 117 18.95 3.85 -35.21
N LEU A 118 19.02 5.07 -35.74
CA LEU A 118 17.83 5.86 -36.08
C LEU A 118 17.02 5.21 -37.21
N SER A 119 15.70 5.11 -37.03
CA SER A 119 14.80 4.65 -38.09
C SER A 119 14.74 5.67 -39.24
N GLU A 120 14.24 5.26 -40.41
CA GLU A 120 14.02 6.20 -41.54
C GLU A 120 13.09 7.35 -41.14
N GLU A 121 12.05 7.05 -40.35
CA GLU A 121 11.08 8.03 -39.88
C GLU A 121 11.74 9.04 -38.92
N ASP A 122 12.53 8.57 -37.97
CA ASP A 122 13.27 9.44 -37.04
C ASP A 122 14.28 10.31 -37.78
N TYR A 123 15.00 9.73 -38.76
CA TYR A 123 15.96 10.48 -39.58
C TYR A 123 15.29 11.61 -40.35
N ARG A 124 14.13 11.34 -40.97
CA ARG A 124 13.36 12.38 -41.67
C ARG A 124 12.95 13.49 -40.73
N ASN A 125 12.38 13.15 -39.57
CA ASN A 125 11.89 14.14 -38.62
C ASN A 125 13.02 15.01 -38.04
N LEU A 126 14.23 14.46 -37.88
CA LEU A 126 15.37 15.17 -37.28
C LEU A 126 16.21 15.95 -38.30
N PHE A 127 16.42 15.40 -39.49
CA PHE A 127 17.41 15.91 -40.46
C PHE A 127 16.80 16.36 -41.79
N CYS A 128 15.52 16.06 -42.07
CA CYS A 128 14.84 16.49 -43.28
C CYS A 128 13.76 17.53 -42.94
N LEU A 129 14.08 18.80 -43.13
CA LEU A 129 13.11 19.87 -43.01
C LEU A 129 12.42 20.08 -44.35
N ASP A 130 11.13 19.77 -44.41
CA ASP A 130 10.22 20.16 -45.48
C ASP A 130 9.01 20.92 -44.91
N ASP A 131 8.27 21.62 -45.76
CA ASP A 131 7.13 22.45 -45.34
C ASP A 131 6.10 21.63 -44.54
N ALA A 132 5.85 20.38 -44.95
CA ALA A 132 4.90 19.49 -44.28
C ALA A 132 5.39 19.01 -42.90
N THR A 133 6.70 18.85 -42.72
CA THR A 133 7.33 18.46 -41.45
C THR A 133 7.39 19.64 -40.50
N ILE A 134 7.55 20.86 -41.01
CA ILE A 134 7.45 22.09 -40.22
C ILE A 134 6.02 22.29 -39.71
N GLU A 135 5.00 22.12 -40.56
CA GLU A 135 3.60 22.23 -40.15
C GLU A 135 3.21 21.16 -39.12
N ARG A 136 3.56 19.89 -39.38
CA ARG A 136 3.32 18.78 -38.43
C ARG A 136 4.07 18.98 -37.11
N GLY A 137 5.33 19.39 -37.16
CA GLY A 137 6.13 19.70 -35.97
C GLY A 137 5.51 20.83 -35.15
N GLY A 138 4.98 21.86 -35.81
CA GLY A 138 4.21 22.93 -35.16
C GLY A 138 2.96 22.41 -34.44
N GLU A 139 2.17 21.54 -35.09
CA GLU A 139 1.01 20.91 -34.45
C GLU A 139 1.39 20.03 -33.26
N GLU A 140 2.47 19.27 -33.34
CA GLU A 140 2.93 18.37 -32.27
C GLU A 140 3.49 19.11 -31.05
N ILE A 141 4.23 20.20 -31.28
CA ILE A 141 4.65 21.13 -30.23
C ILE A 141 3.41 21.70 -29.51
N THR A 142 2.38 22.07 -30.26
CA THR A 142 1.12 22.62 -29.70
C THR A 142 0.33 21.56 -28.93
N ARG A 143 0.45 20.28 -29.31
CA ARG A 143 -0.29 19.17 -28.67
C ARG A 143 0.43 18.53 -27.47
N ALA A 144 1.68 18.88 -27.18
CA ALA A 144 2.46 18.43 -26.01
C ALA A 144 2.33 16.91 -25.69
N LYS A 145 2.20 16.08 -26.74
CA LYS A 145 2.00 14.64 -26.64
C LYS A 145 2.80 13.94 -27.76
N GLY A 146 4.11 13.85 -27.60
CA GLY A 146 4.92 13.08 -28.53
C GLY A 146 6.39 13.07 -28.18
N ASP A 147 7.04 11.93 -28.43
CA ASP A 147 8.50 11.73 -28.39
C ASP A 147 9.25 12.68 -29.34
N ILE A 148 8.55 13.31 -30.30
CA ILE A 148 9.13 14.19 -31.31
C ILE A 148 9.60 15.52 -30.71
N GLY A 149 8.83 16.16 -29.82
CA GLY A 149 9.31 17.36 -29.13
C GLY A 149 10.56 17.10 -28.27
N ARG A 150 10.67 15.87 -27.75
CA ARG A 150 11.83 15.39 -26.98
C ARG A 150 13.02 15.13 -27.91
N LEU A 151 12.84 14.44 -29.02
CA LEU A 151 13.87 14.16 -30.03
C LEU A 151 14.39 15.45 -30.68
N LEU A 152 13.51 16.38 -31.03
CA LEU A 152 13.88 17.66 -31.65
C LEU A 152 14.70 18.54 -30.69
N PHE A 153 14.31 18.64 -29.41
CA PHE A 153 15.09 19.35 -28.39
C PHE A 153 16.41 18.65 -28.03
N SER A 154 16.42 17.31 -27.97
CA SER A 154 17.62 16.53 -27.61
C SER A 154 18.67 16.54 -28.73
N ALA A 155 18.23 16.46 -29.99
CA ALA A 155 19.10 16.55 -31.16
C ALA A 155 19.63 17.98 -31.37
N ALA A 156 18.78 19.00 -31.19
CA ALA A 156 19.20 20.40 -31.29
C ALA A 156 20.16 20.84 -30.16
N ALA A 157 20.06 20.23 -28.98
CA ALA A 157 20.91 20.57 -27.83
C ALA A 157 22.15 19.67 -27.68
N GLY A 158 22.21 18.53 -28.38
CA GLY A 158 23.31 17.54 -28.23
C GLY A 158 23.31 16.81 -26.89
N ILE A 159 22.16 16.73 -26.20
CA ILE A 159 22.06 16.23 -24.81
C ILE A 159 21.36 14.87 -24.82
N SER A 160 22.12 13.80 -25.06
CA SER A 160 21.68 12.42 -24.80
C SER A 160 21.29 12.19 -23.33
N ASP A 161 21.94 12.90 -22.40
CA ASP A 161 21.74 12.78 -20.95
C ASP A 161 20.32 13.12 -20.48
N LEU A 162 19.61 14.01 -21.18
CA LEU A 162 18.27 14.44 -20.75
C LEU A 162 17.26 13.31 -20.93
N SER A 163 17.42 12.50 -21.98
CA SER A 163 16.56 11.34 -22.21
C SER A 163 16.74 10.28 -21.14
N GLU A 164 17.98 10.00 -20.71
CA GLU A 164 18.26 9.07 -19.63
C GLU A 164 17.71 9.53 -18.28
N VAL A 165 17.81 10.82 -17.97
CA VAL A 165 17.22 11.40 -16.75
C VAL A 165 15.70 11.27 -16.76
N LEU A 166 15.06 11.51 -17.91
CA LEU A 166 13.62 11.40 -18.05
C LEU A 166 13.13 9.95 -17.92
N ASP A 167 13.86 8.99 -18.51
CA ASP A 167 13.54 7.57 -18.40
C ASP A 167 13.72 7.07 -16.96
N ARG A 168 14.73 7.56 -16.25
CA ARG A 168 14.91 7.30 -14.82
C ARG A 168 13.73 7.81 -13.99
N VAL A 169 13.31 9.05 -14.22
CA VAL A 169 12.15 9.66 -13.53
C VAL A 169 10.86 8.90 -13.86
N ARG A 170 10.68 8.43 -15.10
CA ARG A 170 9.54 7.58 -15.49
C ARG A 170 9.58 6.23 -14.78
N ALA A 171 10.74 5.58 -14.69
CA ALA A 171 10.89 4.31 -13.99
C ALA A 171 10.58 4.44 -12.49
N GLU A 172 11.02 5.53 -11.86
CA GLU A 172 10.69 5.86 -10.47
C GLU A 172 9.18 6.09 -10.30
N ALA A 173 8.57 6.88 -11.19
CA ALA A 173 7.13 7.13 -11.16
C ALA A 173 6.30 5.84 -11.35
N ASP A 174 6.72 4.97 -12.26
CA ASP A 174 6.10 3.66 -12.51
C ASP A 174 6.25 2.71 -11.32
N GLY A 175 7.37 2.77 -10.59
CA GLY A 175 7.58 2.03 -9.35
C GLY A 175 6.67 2.52 -8.21
N LEU A 176 6.39 3.82 -8.17
CA LEU A 176 5.45 4.42 -7.21
C LEU A 176 3.99 4.05 -7.53
N TYR A 177 3.56 4.24 -8.77
CA TYR A 177 2.18 4.01 -9.19
C TYR A 177 2.04 3.69 -10.67
N ARG A 178 1.30 2.60 -10.95
CA ARG A 178 0.87 2.26 -12.30
C ARG A 178 -0.57 1.74 -12.27
N LYS A 179 -1.39 2.19 -13.22
CA LYS A 179 -2.80 1.80 -13.32
C LYS A 179 -2.91 0.28 -13.47
N ARG A 180 -3.63 -0.38 -12.55
CA ARG A 180 -3.84 -1.84 -12.47
C ARG A 180 -2.61 -2.69 -12.08
N ALA A 181 -1.49 -2.09 -11.70
CA ALA A 181 -0.35 -2.85 -11.19
C ALA A 181 -0.52 -3.17 -9.69
N SER A 182 -0.35 -4.43 -9.31
CA SER A 182 -0.49 -4.92 -7.93
C SER A 182 0.81 -4.87 -7.12
N THR A 183 1.95 -4.64 -7.78
CA THR A 183 3.30 -4.73 -7.20
C THR A 183 3.93 -3.36 -6.91
N THR A 184 3.25 -2.25 -7.24
CA THR A 184 3.77 -0.90 -6.99
C THR A 184 3.73 -0.53 -5.52
N ARG A 185 4.57 0.43 -5.10
CA ARG A 185 4.64 0.89 -3.69
C ARG A 185 3.27 1.31 -3.16
N LEU A 186 2.49 2.05 -3.96
CA LEU A 186 1.14 2.49 -3.57
C LEU A 186 0.16 1.31 -3.45
N ALA A 187 0.27 0.31 -4.32
CA ALA A 187 -0.59 -0.89 -4.25
C ALA A 187 -0.33 -1.68 -2.96
N SER A 188 0.94 -1.83 -2.55
CA SER A 188 1.31 -2.43 -1.25
C SER A 188 0.72 -1.63 -0.09
N LEU A 189 0.99 -0.32 -0.05
CA LEU A 189 0.50 0.55 1.04
C LEU A 189 -1.02 0.54 1.17
N LYS A 190 -1.75 0.49 0.05
CA LYS A 190 -3.21 0.40 0.07
C LYS A 190 -3.69 -0.92 0.67
N LYS A 191 -2.98 -2.02 0.40
CA LYS A 191 -3.28 -3.35 0.94
C LYS A 191 -2.99 -3.39 2.45
N ASP A 192 -1.85 -2.84 2.87
CA ASP A 192 -1.46 -2.74 4.27
C ASP A 192 -2.45 -1.86 5.05
N HIS A 193 -2.88 -0.73 4.48
CA HIS A 193 -3.90 0.14 5.07
C HIS A 193 -5.24 -0.57 5.25
N ALA A 194 -5.69 -1.33 4.24
CA ALA A 194 -6.94 -2.08 4.34
C ALA A 194 -6.89 -3.16 5.42
N GLU A 195 -5.73 -3.80 5.61
CA GLU A 195 -5.50 -4.77 6.67
C GLU A 195 -5.50 -4.12 8.06
N VAL A 196 -4.83 -2.98 8.22
CA VAL A 196 -4.87 -2.21 9.47
C VAL A 196 -6.29 -1.76 9.80
N GLU A 197 -7.06 -1.26 8.82
CA GLU A 197 -8.47 -0.91 9.03
C GLU A 197 -9.31 -2.13 9.45
N ARG A 198 -9.06 -3.30 8.86
CA ARG A 198 -9.75 -4.54 9.24
C ARG A 198 -9.45 -4.90 10.70
N GLN A 199 -8.18 -4.84 11.10
CA GLN A 199 -7.76 -5.09 12.48
C GLN A 199 -8.37 -4.09 13.46
N ILE A 200 -8.42 -2.80 13.09
CA ILE A 200 -9.13 -1.78 13.88
C ILE A 200 -10.59 -2.17 14.04
N ARG A 201 -11.31 -2.49 12.96
CA ARG A 201 -12.74 -2.88 13.05
C ARG A 201 -12.98 -4.14 13.88
N GLU A 202 -12.04 -5.07 13.91
CA GLU A 202 -12.14 -6.31 14.70
C GLU A 202 -11.88 -6.09 16.19
N LEU A 203 -10.91 -5.22 16.51
CA LEU A 203 -10.56 -4.89 17.89
C LEU A 203 -11.45 -3.81 18.50
N ASP A 204 -12.03 -2.96 17.67
CA ASP A 204 -12.87 -1.86 18.10
C ASP A 204 -14.22 -2.41 18.56
N ILE A 205 -14.33 -2.62 19.87
CA ILE A 205 -15.60 -2.89 20.51
C ILE A 205 -16.42 -1.62 20.40
N SER A 206 -17.43 -1.64 19.53
CA SER A 206 -18.33 -0.50 19.36
C SER A 206 -18.80 0.01 20.72
N ALA A 207 -18.86 1.34 20.88
CA ALA A 207 -19.36 1.96 22.11
C ALA A 207 -20.76 1.46 22.52
N ALA A 208 -21.54 0.92 21.58
CA ALA A 208 -22.80 0.24 21.85
C ALA A 208 -22.61 -1.14 22.52
N GLN A 209 -21.72 -1.99 22.01
CA GLN A 209 -21.40 -3.28 22.61
C GLN A 209 -20.75 -3.12 23.99
N TYR A 210 -19.83 -2.18 24.15
CA TYR A 210 -19.24 -1.88 25.46
C TYR A 210 -20.30 -1.44 26.47
N ARG A 211 -21.19 -0.51 26.11
CA ARG A 211 -22.30 -0.08 26.98
C ARG A 211 -23.22 -1.25 27.36
N LYS A 212 -23.55 -2.12 26.41
CA LYS A 212 -24.37 -3.31 26.68
C LYS A 212 -23.69 -4.29 27.63
N LEU A 213 -22.40 -4.57 27.43
CA LEU A 213 -21.61 -5.43 28.32
C LEU A 213 -21.46 -4.83 29.72
N LYS A 214 -21.23 -3.51 29.80
CA LYS A 214 -21.14 -2.79 31.08
C LYS A 214 -22.47 -2.81 31.83
N GLN A 215 -23.58 -2.56 31.14
CA GLN A 215 -24.91 -2.65 31.72
C GLN A 215 -25.21 -4.08 32.23
N ALA A 216 -24.90 -5.11 31.45
CA ALA A 216 -25.09 -6.49 31.87
C ALA A 216 -24.23 -6.86 33.10
N ALA A 217 -23.00 -6.34 33.18
CA ALA A 217 -22.14 -6.53 34.33
C ALA A 217 -22.67 -5.81 35.58
N ASP A 218 -23.15 -4.57 35.43
CA ASP A 218 -23.73 -3.79 36.53
C ASP A 218 -25.05 -4.41 37.03
N GLU A 219 -25.88 -4.95 36.13
CA GLU A 219 -27.09 -5.71 36.47
C GLU A 219 -26.76 -7.00 37.21
N ALA A 220 -25.75 -7.75 36.78
CA ALA A 220 -25.31 -8.97 37.45
C ALA A 220 -24.74 -8.69 38.86
N ASP A 221 -23.95 -7.62 39.04
CA ASP A 221 -23.42 -7.21 40.33
C ASP A 221 -24.54 -6.74 41.28
N ALA A 222 -25.55 -6.02 40.77
CA ALA A 222 -26.72 -5.65 41.55
C ALA A 222 -27.53 -6.87 42.01
N GLU A 223 -27.69 -7.87 41.13
CA GLU A 223 -28.41 -9.10 41.46
C GLU A 223 -27.63 -9.95 42.49
N GLU A 224 -26.31 -10.06 42.36
CA GLU A 224 -25.46 -10.72 43.35
C GLU A 224 -25.60 -10.06 44.74
N LYS A 225 -25.55 -8.72 44.81
CA LYS A 225 -25.72 -7.98 46.06
C LYS A 225 -27.07 -8.24 46.71
N ARG A 226 -28.16 -8.21 45.93
CA ARG A 226 -29.51 -8.54 46.43
C ARG A 226 -29.59 -9.96 46.95
N ALA A 227 -29.02 -10.92 46.23
CA ALA A 227 -29.00 -12.32 46.66
C ALA A 227 -28.20 -12.50 47.97
N LEU A 228 -27.07 -11.81 48.11
CA LEU A 228 -26.27 -11.81 49.34
C LEU A 228 -27.02 -11.20 50.53
N GLU A 229 -27.70 -10.06 50.34
CA GLU A 229 -28.53 -9.42 51.36
C GLU A 229 -29.70 -10.30 51.78
N HIS A 230 -30.41 -10.89 50.81
CA HIS A 230 -31.49 -11.82 51.07
C HIS A 230 -31.00 -13.04 51.86
N ARG A 231 -29.87 -13.62 51.46
CA ARG A 231 -29.22 -14.72 52.17
C ARG A 231 -28.87 -14.33 53.61
N ARG A 232 -28.27 -13.15 53.83
CA ARG A 232 -27.97 -12.64 55.18
C ARG A 232 -29.24 -12.51 56.03
N GLY A 233 -30.32 -11.99 55.46
CA GLY A 233 -31.62 -11.88 56.13
C GLY A 233 -32.18 -13.24 56.54
N LEU A 234 -32.15 -14.24 55.66
CA LEU A 234 -32.58 -15.60 55.96
C LEU A 234 -31.75 -16.25 57.08
N PHE A 235 -30.42 -16.08 57.08
CA PHE A 235 -29.57 -16.58 58.16
C PHE A 235 -29.87 -15.91 59.51
N ALA A 236 -30.11 -14.60 59.52
CA ALA A 236 -30.49 -13.89 60.73
C ALA A 236 -31.85 -14.37 61.27
N ALA A 237 -32.85 -14.54 60.39
CA ALA A 237 -34.15 -15.09 60.76
C ALA A 237 -34.04 -16.52 61.31
N LYS A 238 -33.24 -17.38 60.67
CA LYS A 238 -32.95 -18.73 61.15
C LYS A 238 -32.34 -18.70 62.55
N ALA A 239 -31.32 -17.89 62.78
CA ALA A 239 -30.67 -17.76 64.08
C ALA A 239 -31.65 -17.29 65.17
N GLN A 240 -32.54 -16.35 64.87
CA GLN A 240 -33.59 -15.90 65.80
C GLN A 240 -34.57 -17.02 66.14
N LEU A 241 -35.02 -17.80 65.14
CA LEU A 241 -35.92 -18.93 65.35
C LEU A 241 -35.27 -20.03 66.17
N GLU A 242 -33.99 -20.34 65.91
CA GLU A 242 -33.22 -21.30 66.72
C GLU A 242 -33.03 -20.81 68.16
N ALA A 243 -32.75 -19.52 68.37
CA ALA A 243 -32.64 -18.93 69.70
C ALA A 243 -33.98 -19.01 70.46
N ARG A 244 -35.10 -18.71 69.79
CA ARG A 244 -36.45 -18.88 70.36
C ARG A 244 -36.71 -20.34 70.73
N GLY A 245 -36.40 -21.28 69.83
CA GLY A 245 -36.53 -22.71 70.10
C GLY A 245 -35.74 -23.18 71.31
N LYS A 246 -34.51 -22.67 71.49
CA LYS A 246 -33.68 -22.95 72.68
C LYS A 246 -34.21 -22.30 73.96
N ALA A 247 -34.91 -21.17 73.87
CA ALA A 247 -35.47 -20.48 75.02
C ALA A 247 -36.76 -21.13 75.56
N VAL A 248 -37.56 -21.79 74.71
CA VAL A 248 -38.80 -22.47 75.12
C VAL A 248 -38.63 -23.44 76.30
N PRO A 249 -37.66 -24.39 76.30
CA PRO A 249 -37.48 -25.28 77.44
C PRO A 249 -37.06 -24.54 78.71
N LEU A 250 -36.21 -23.50 78.59
CA LEU A 250 -35.79 -22.66 79.72
C LEU A 250 -36.97 -21.89 80.33
N LEU A 251 -37.91 -21.41 79.51
CA LEU A 251 -39.15 -20.80 80.01
C LEU A 251 -40.00 -21.81 80.77
N GLY A 252 -40.13 -23.05 80.26
CA GLY A 252 -40.81 -24.12 80.98
C GLY A 252 -40.12 -24.47 82.32
N GLU A 253 -38.79 -24.47 82.38
CA GLU A 253 -38.04 -24.63 83.62
C GLU A 253 -38.28 -23.48 84.60
N ILE A 254 -38.31 -22.23 84.12
CA ILE A 254 -38.62 -21.04 84.93
C ILE A 254 -40.03 -21.14 85.50
N ASP A 255 -41.03 -21.53 84.68
CA ASP A 255 -42.41 -21.69 85.13
C ASP A 255 -42.52 -22.81 86.18
N ALA A 256 -41.83 -23.93 85.97
CA ALA A 256 -41.80 -25.05 86.92
C ALA A 256 -41.10 -24.66 88.23
N LEU A 257 -39.98 -23.94 88.18
CA LEU A 257 -39.31 -23.39 89.36
C LEU A 257 -40.17 -22.34 90.07
N GLY A 258 -40.86 -21.48 89.31
CA GLY A 258 -41.82 -20.52 89.82
C GLY A 258 -42.94 -21.20 90.60
N ALA A 259 -43.55 -22.26 90.03
CA ALA A 259 -44.55 -23.07 90.71
C ALA A 259 -44.02 -23.71 92.00
N ARG A 260 -42.76 -24.16 92.02
CA ARG A 260 -42.10 -24.69 93.23
C ARG A 260 -41.85 -23.63 94.30
N LEU A 261 -41.72 -22.35 93.91
CA LEU A 261 -41.54 -21.23 94.84
C LEU A 261 -42.87 -20.71 95.42
N VAL A 262 -44.02 -20.99 94.79
CA VAL A 262 -45.36 -20.53 95.25
C VAL A 262 -45.64 -20.85 96.73
N PRO A 263 -45.36 -22.05 97.26
CA PRO A 263 -45.57 -22.34 98.68
C PRO A 263 -44.73 -21.47 99.64
N PHE A 264 -43.63 -20.91 99.14
CA PHE A 264 -42.71 -20.06 99.89
C PHE A 264 -42.96 -18.56 99.63
N ALA A 265 -44.04 -18.18 98.95
CA ALA A 265 -44.33 -16.78 98.60
C ALA A 265 -44.49 -15.85 99.81
N ALA A 266 -44.85 -16.39 100.98
CA ALA A 266 -44.95 -15.64 102.22
C ALA A 266 -43.59 -15.42 102.93
N TRP A 267 -42.50 -16.03 102.43
CA TRP A 267 -41.18 -15.92 103.03
C TRP A 267 -40.51 -14.63 102.55
N PRO A 268 -39.80 -13.90 103.43
CA PRO A 268 -39.12 -12.68 103.04
C PRO A 268 -38.01 -12.98 102.02
N ALA A 269 -37.93 -12.18 100.96
CA ALA A 269 -36.97 -12.36 99.86
C ALA A 269 -35.49 -12.29 100.31
N ARG A 270 -35.24 -11.69 101.48
CA ARG A 270 -33.96 -11.70 102.19
C ARG A 270 -34.26 -11.83 103.68
N LEU A 271 -33.52 -12.68 104.37
CA LEU A 271 -33.54 -12.75 105.82
C LEU A 271 -32.58 -11.69 106.35
N ASP A 272 -33.10 -10.66 107.01
CA ASP A 272 -32.31 -9.66 107.75
C ASP A 272 -31.86 -10.21 109.12
N ILE A 273 -31.32 -11.43 109.11
CA ILE A 273 -30.81 -12.11 110.31
C ILE A 273 -29.40 -12.56 110.01
N ASP A 274 -28.46 -12.14 110.86
CA ASP A 274 -27.07 -12.56 110.79
C ASP A 274 -26.96 -14.09 111.01
N PRO A 275 -26.21 -14.84 110.19
CA PRO A 275 -26.16 -16.31 110.25
C PRO A 275 -25.80 -16.87 111.64
N GLU A 276 -24.97 -16.18 112.41
CA GLU A 276 -24.61 -16.62 113.77
C GLU A 276 -25.80 -16.52 114.74
N THR A 277 -26.70 -15.57 114.50
CA THR A 277 -27.92 -15.38 115.30
C THR A 277 -28.95 -16.45 114.99
N LEU A 278 -29.00 -16.94 113.75
CA LEU A 278 -29.90 -18.01 113.30
C LEU A 278 -29.51 -19.37 113.91
N VAL A 279 -28.21 -19.67 114.02
CA VAL A 279 -27.69 -20.88 114.68
C VAL A 279 -28.02 -20.88 116.18
N ARG A 280 -27.91 -19.72 116.86
CA ARG A 280 -28.29 -19.60 118.29
C ARG A 280 -29.79 -19.79 118.53
N MET A 281 -30.66 -19.40 117.60
CA MET A 281 -32.10 -19.61 117.70
C MET A 281 -32.50 -21.07 117.47
N SER A 282 -31.79 -21.82 116.62
CA SER A 282 -32.02 -23.27 116.47
C SER A 282 -31.66 -24.07 117.73
N ASP A 283 -30.60 -23.69 118.44
CA ASP A 283 -30.20 -24.37 119.69
C ASP A 283 -31.20 -24.14 120.84
N VAL A 284 -31.80 -22.95 120.91
CA VAL A 284 -32.82 -22.62 121.92
C VAL A 284 -34.15 -23.33 121.68
N SER A 285 -34.57 -23.51 120.42
CA SER A 285 -35.78 -24.29 120.09
C SER A 285 -35.61 -25.80 120.38
N ILE A 286 -34.41 -26.35 120.19
CA ILE A 286 -34.11 -27.75 120.54
C ILE A 286 -34.10 -27.94 122.08
N ALA A 287 -33.61 -26.94 122.83
CA ALA A 287 -33.64 -26.95 124.29
C ALA A 287 -35.05 -26.80 124.88
N ALA A 288 -35.90 -25.95 124.29
CA ALA A 288 -37.30 -25.78 124.71
C ALA A 288 -38.17 -27.03 124.44
N CYS A 289 -37.89 -27.74 123.33
CA CYS A 289 -38.58 -29.00 123.01
C CYS A 289 -38.22 -30.13 124.01
N ARG A 290 -36.98 -30.15 124.53
CA ARG A 290 -36.54 -31.09 125.58
C ARG A 290 -37.12 -30.80 126.97
N ALA A 291 -37.39 -29.53 127.31
CA ALA A 291 -37.97 -29.16 128.60
C ALA A 291 -39.47 -29.48 128.70
N SER A 292 -40.21 -29.41 127.58
CA SER A 292 -41.65 -29.71 127.56
C SER A 292 -41.99 -31.21 127.67
N THR A 293 -41.01 -32.11 127.48
CA THR A 293 -41.17 -33.56 127.68
C THR A 293 -40.99 -33.99 129.14
N LEU A 294 -40.40 -33.14 130.00
CA LEU A 294 -40.16 -33.47 131.42
C LEU A 294 -41.30 -33.06 132.37
N PHE A 295 -42.23 -32.19 131.95
CA PHE A 295 -43.33 -31.70 132.80
C PHE A 295 -44.59 -32.59 132.78
N THR A 296 -44.69 -33.56 131.88
CA THR A 296 -45.83 -34.50 131.77
C THR A 296 -45.76 -35.70 132.73
N LEU A 297 -44.80 -35.77 133.64
CA LEU A 297 -44.60 -36.91 134.55
C LEU A 297 -44.85 -36.63 136.04
N ARG A 298 -45.38 -35.46 136.43
CA ARG A 298 -45.49 -35.10 137.87
C ARG A 298 -46.87 -34.78 138.44
N ASP A 299 -47.94 -34.76 137.66
CA ASP A 299 -49.31 -34.71 138.19
C ASP A 299 -50.06 -35.98 137.79
N SER A 300 -49.98 -36.96 138.70
CA SER A 300 -50.90 -38.09 138.90
C SER A 300 -51.69 -37.82 140.16
#